data_AF-A0A7C5BR68-F1
#
_entry.id   AF-A0A7C5BR68-F1
#
_cell.length_a   1.000
_cell.length_b   1.000
_cell.length_c   1.000
_cell.angle_alpha   90.00
_cell.angle_beta   90.00
_cell.angle_gamma   90.00
#
_symmetry.space_group_name_H-M   'P 1'
#
loop_
_entity.id
_entity.type
_entity.pdbx_description
1 polymer ?
#
loop_
_entity_poly.entity_id
_entity_poly.type
_entity_poly.pdbx_seq_one_letter_code
_entity_poly.pdbx_strand_id
1 'polypeptide(L)'
;MGYLYLALSTLLVVVWALCYKVAVGRGCELRSVNLWIYVGSSAIMLVYFIATGHRYSSAAALLGFGTGISCYFATLTFFYHIRTGVLTVSWTMIGLAVGFPVAASILWGEHPSARQWIGLALIPVAFILCSPGRGKAAAE
;
A
#
# COMPACT_ATOMS: atom_id res chain seq x y z
N MET A 1 -16.65 11.51 -10.29
CA MET A 1 -15.20 11.84 -10.26
C MET A 1 -14.42 11.04 -9.23
N GLY A 2 -14.84 10.94 -7.96
CA GLY A 2 -14.10 10.18 -6.93
C GLY A 2 -13.77 8.72 -7.29
N TYR A 3 -14.74 7.96 -7.83
CA TYR A 3 -14.51 6.57 -8.26
C TYR A 3 -13.47 6.43 -9.39
N LEU A 4 -13.32 7.44 -10.25
CA LEU A 4 -12.33 7.43 -11.31
C LEU A 4 -10.90 7.56 -10.75
N TYR A 5 -10.71 8.48 -9.79
CA TYR A 5 -9.43 8.62 -9.09
C TYR A 5 -9.08 7.36 -8.29
N LEU A 6 -10.09 6.73 -7.67
CA LEU A 6 -9.88 5.47 -6.96
C LEU A 6 -9.46 4.35 -7.91
N ALA A 7 -10.15 4.18 -9.04
CA ALA A 7 -9.80 3.19 -10.05
C ALA A 7 -8.39 3.41 -10.61
N LEU A 8 -8.05 4.67 -10.93
CA LEU A 8 -6.71 5.02 -11.39
C LEU A 8 -5.64 4.72 -10.32
N SER A 9 -5.91 5.06 -9.06
CA SER A 9 -5.02 4.74 -7.94
C SER A 9 -4.80 3.24 -7.82
N THR A 10 -5.86 2.43 -7.93
CA THR A 10 -5.73 0.96 -7.88
C THR A 10 -4.86 0.45 -9.02
N LEU A 11 -5.06 0.94 -10.25
CA LEU A 11 -4.24 0.56 -11.41
C LEU A 11 -2.76 0.91 -11.20
N LEU A 12 -2.48 2.13 -10.73
CA LEU A 12 -1.10 2.58 -10.48
C LEU A 12 -0.43 1.77 -9.37
N VAL A 13 -1.17 1.40 -8.32
CA VAL A 13 -0.68 0.52 -7.25
C VAL A 13 -0.34 -0.88 -7.77
N VAL A 14 -1.15 -1.43 -8.68
CA VAL A 14 -0.86 -2.72 -9.33
C VAL A 14 0.40 -2.61 -10.19
N VAL A 15 0.53 -1.57 -11.01
CA VAL A 15 1.73 -1.33 -11.82
C VAL A 15 2.98 -1.21 -10.93
N TRP A 16 2.89 -0.44 -9.86
CA TRP A 16 3.96 -0.29 -8.87
C TRP A 16 4.39 -1.64 -8.28
N ALA A 17 3.45 -2.49 -7.86
CA ALA A 17 3.74 -3.81 -7.34
C ALA A 17 4.39 -4.75 -8.38
N LEU A 18 3.95 -4.67 -9.64
CA LEU A 18 4.53 -5.45 -10.75
C LEU A 18 5.97 -5.01 -11.05
N CYS A 19 6.24 -3.71 -11.13
CA CYS A 19 7.60 -3.18 -11.32
C CYS A 19 8.56 -3.70 -10.23
N TYR A 20 8.08 -3.75 -8.98
CA TYR A 20 8.85 -4.32 -7.88
C TYR A 20 9.11 -5.81 -8.02
N LYS A 21 8.10 -6.61 -8.40
CA LYS A 21 8.29 -8.05 -8.64
C LYS A 21 9.30 -8.30 -9.76
N VAL A 22 9.29 -7.47 -10.81
CA VAL A 22 10.30 -7.49 -11.87
C VAL A 22 11.69 -7.15 -11.32
N ALA A 23 11.82 -6.15 -10.45
CA ALA A 23 13.10 -5.81 -9.82
C ALA A 23 13.65 -6.96 -8.96
N VAL A 24 12.79 -7.66 -8.20
CA VAL A 24 13.16 -8.89 -7.47
C VAL A 24 13.65 -9.96 -8.43
N GLY A 25 12.92 -10.21 -9.53
CA GLY A 25 13.30 -11.22 -10.53
C GLY A 25 14.62 -10.93 -11.25
N ARG A 26 15.03 -9.66 -11.30
CA ARG A 26 16.33 -9.22 -11.84
C ARG A 26 17.46 -9.18 -10.80
N GLY A 27 17.19 -9.56 -9.54
CA GLY A 27 18.19 -9.54 -8.48
C GLY A 27 18.59 -8.13 -8.03
N CYS A 28 17.76 -7.11 -8.29
CA CYS A 28 18.05 -5.74 -7.87
C CYS A 28 18.05 -5.62 -6.33
N GLU A 29 18.89 -4.71 -5.80
CA GLU A 29 18.86 -4.39 -4.37
C GLU A 29 17.59 -3.61 -4.02
N LEU A 30 16.69 -4.23 -3.24
CA LEU A 30 15.37 -3.66 -2.92
C LEU A 30 15.45 -2.33 -2.15
N ARG A 31 16.50 -2.13 -1.34
CA ARG A 31 16.71 -0.85 -0.63
C ARG A 31 16.97 0.28 -1.61
N SER A 32 17.79 0.01 -2.64
CA SER A 32 18.07 0.97 -3.73
C SER A 32 16.80 1.26 -4.54
N VAL A 33 16.02 0.24 -4.91
CA VAL A 33 14.73 0.44 -5.60
C VAL A 33 13.80 1.34 -4.78
N ASN A 34 13.70 1.09 -3.48
CA ASN A 34 12.85 1.87 -2.59
C ASN A 34 13.34 3.32 -2.45
N LEU A 35 14.65 3.54 -2.33
CA LEU A 35 15.26 4.87 -2.32
C LEU A 35 14.87 5.66 -3.58
N TRP A 36 15.02 5.07 -4.77
CA TRP A 36 14.70 5.74 -6.02
C TRP A 36 13.21 6.08 -6.18
N ILE A 37 12.32 5.28 -5.60
CA ILE A 37 10.89 5.60 -5.55
C ILE A 37 10.63 6.83 -4.69
N TYR A 38 11.25 6.94 -3.52
CA TYR A 38 11.10 8.13 -2.67
C TYR A 38 11.75 9.36 -3.29
N VAL A 39 12.92 9.24 -3.91
CA VAL A 39 13.58 10.34 -4.61
C VAL A 39 12.72 10.82 -5.79
N GLY A 40 12.26 9.91 -6.64
CA GLY A 40 11.44 10.24 -7.80
C GLY A 40 10.10 10.87 -7.42
N SER A 41 9.40 10.29 -6.43
CA SER A 41 8.14 10.86 -5.94
C SER A 41 8.33 12.23 -5.28
N SER A 42 9.37 12.42 -4.49
CA SER A 42 9.67 13.72 -3.86
C SER A 42 9.97 14.80 -4.91
N ALA A 43 10.72 14.46 -5.96
CA ALA A 43 11.01 15.39 -7.06
C ALA A 43 9.73 15.83 -7.79
N ILE A 44 8.86 14.88 -8.15
CA ILE A 44 7.59 15.18 -8.81
C ILE A 44 6.70 16.05 -7.91
N MET A 45 6.60 15.71 -6.62
CA MET A 45 5.80 16.47 -5.65
C MET A 45 6.33 17.88 -5.43
N LEU A 46 7.65 18.07 -5.40
CA LEU A 46 8.27 19.38 -5.25
C LEU A 46 7.98 20.27 -6.47
N VAL A 47 8.12 19.72 -7.68
CA VAL A 47 7.78 20.43 -8.92
C VAL A 47 6.31 20.85 -8.92
N TYR A 48 5.41 19.94 -8.55
CA TYR A 48 3.98 20.22 -8.43
C TYR A 48 3.69 21.34 -7.42
N PHE A 49 4.29 21.26 -6.23
CA PHE A 49 4.09 22.26 -5.16
C PHE A 49 4.55 23.66 -5.58
N ILE A 50 5.72 23.75 -6.22
CA ILE A 50 6.25 25.01 -6.76
C ILE A 50 5.34 25.54 -7.87
N ALA A 51 4.95 24.69 -8.83
CA ALA A 51 4.13 25.08 -9.97
C ALA A 51 2.73 25.58 -9.57
N THR A 52 2.18 25.08 -8.45
CA THR A 52 0.84 25.44 -7.96
C THR A 52 0.83 26.57 -6.93
N GLY A 53 2.01 27.05 -6.50
CA GLY A 53 2.13 28.17 -5.56
C GLY A 53 1.46 27.94 -4.21
N HIS A 54 1.37 26.68 -3.77
CA HIS A 54 0.72 26.34 -2.49
C HIS A 54 1.49 26.91 -1.30
N ARG A 55 0.75 27.29 -0.25
CA ARG A 55 1.33 27.84 0.97
C ARG A 55 1.91 26.72 1.84
N TYR A 56 3.09 26.96 2.38
CA TYR A 56 3.73 26.06 3.33
C TYR A 56 2.93 25.99 4.64
N SER A 57 2.80 24.77 5.18
CA SER A 57 2.22 24.50 6.50
C SER A 57 3.11 23.52 7.25
N SER A 58 3.60 23.93 8.43
CA SER A 58 4.46 23.10 9.27
C SER A 58 3.75 21.85 9.79
N ALA A 59 2.45 21.96 10.09
CA ALA A 59 1.64 20.81 10.50
C ALA A 59 1.51 19.78 9.37
N ALA A 60 1.25 20.23 8.14
CA ALA A 60 1.20 19.36 6.97
C ALA A 60 2.57 18.70 6.70
N ALA A 61 3.66 19.46 6.88
CA ALA A 61 5.02 18.93 6.74
C ALA A 61 5.32 17.84 7.78
N LEU A 62 4.95 18.05 9.05
CA LEU A 62 5.16 17.06 10.11
C LEU A 62 4.35 15.79 9.89
N LEU A 63 3.07 15.92 9.53
CA LEU A 63 2.22 14.78 9.19
C LEU A 63 2.77 14.03 7.98
N GLY A 64 3.13 14.74 6.91
CA GLY A 64 3.72 14.16 5.71
C GLY A 64 5.04 13.41 6.01
N PHE A 65 5.88 13.96 6.87
CA PHE A 65 7.12 13.31 7.30
C PHE A 65 6.86 12.02 8.08
N GLY A 66 5.95 12.04 9.06
CA GLY A 66 5.55 10.85 9.81
C GLY A 66 4.95 9.76 8.92
N THR A 67 4.10 10.15 7.96
CA THR A 67 3.57 9.24 6.94
C THR A 67 4.69 8.68 6.06
N GLY A 68 5.64 9.51 5.64
CA GLY A 68 6.80 9.08 4.83
C GLY A 68 7.64 7.99 5.52
N ILE A 69 7.97 8.19 6.80
CA ILE A 69 8.67 7.17 7.61
C ILE A 69 7.86 5.88 7.69
N SER A 70 6.56 6.00 7.98
CA SER A 70 5.67 4.83 8.11
C SER A 70 5.57 4.07 6.79
N CYS A 71 5.43 4.78 5.66
CA CYS A 71 5.42 4.20 4.32
C CYS A 71 6.76 3.51 4.01
N TYR A 72 7.91 4.07 4.40
CA TYR A 72 9.21 3.45 4.17
C TYR A 72 9.30 2.07 4.82
N PHE A 73 8.96 1.96 6.11
CA PHE A 73 8.98 0.68 6.82
C PHE A 73 7.91 -0.29 6.32
N ALA A 74 6.70 0.19 6.04
CA ALA A 74 5.63 -0.64 5.48
C ALA A 74 6.03 -1.23 4.12
N THR A 75 6.64 -0.42 3.26
CA THR A 75 7.11 -0.84 1.93
C THR A 75 8.25 -1.85 2.04
N LEU A 76 9.22 -1.59 2.92
CA LEU A 76 10.36 -2.48 3.13
C LEU A 76 9.92 -3.87 3.66
N THR A 77 9.03 -3.90 4.65
CA THR A 77 8.52 -5.15 5.24
C THR A 77 7.63 -5.93 4.27
N PHE A 78 6.76 -5.24 3.53
CA PHE A 78 5.96 -5.85 2.47
C PHE A 78 6.83 -6.52 1.41
N PHE A 79 7.88 -5.85 0.94
CA PHE A 79 8.73 -6.41 -0.11
C PHE A 79 9.72 -7.46 0.37
N TYR A 80 10.15 -7.39 1.63
CA TYR A 80 10.84 -8.50 2.26
C TYR A 80 10.00 -9.78 2.18
N HIS A 81 8.70 -9.66 2.45
CA HIS A 81 7.78 -10.80 2.37
C HIS A 81 7.49 -11.24 0.92
N ILE A 82 7.34 -10.33 -0.04
CA ILE A 82 7.17 -10.68 -1.48
C ILE A 82 8.36 -11.45 -2.06
N ARG A 83 9.56 -11.24 -1.52
CA ARG A 83 10.75 -11.99 -1.92
C ARG A 83 10.64 -13.47 -1.54
N THR A 84 10.03 -13.77 -0.41
CA THR A 84 9.95 -15.13 0.16
C THR A 84 8.57 -15.78 0.00
N GLY A 85 7.56 -15.02 -0.46
CA GLY A 85 6.16 -15.41 -0.40
C GLY A 85 5.37 -15.15 -1.68
N VAL A 86 4.13 -15.63 -1.67
CA VAL A 86 3.19 -15.47 -2.78
C VAL A 86 2.53 -14.10 -2.72
N LEU A 87 2.59 -13.36 -3.83
CA LEU A 87 2.06 -12.00 -3.97
C LEU A 87 0.59 -11.88 -3.53
N THR A 88 -0.23 -12.88 -3.85
CA THR A 88 -1.65 -12.94 -3.49
C THR A 88 -1.86 -12.92 -1.97
N VAL A 89 -1.07 -13.66 -1.20
CA VAL A 89 -1.21 -13.71 0.27
C VAL A 89 -0.87 -12.37 0.89
N SER A 90 0.22 -11.76 0.42
CA SER A 90 0.67 -10.45 0.90
C SER A 90 -0.39 -9.38 0.63
N TRP A 91 -1.01 -9.40 -0.55
CA TRP A 91 -2.09 -8.49 -0.90
C TRP A 91 -3.36 -8.71 -0.10
N THR A 92 -3.75 -9.96 0.14
CA THR A 92 -4.93 -10.24 0.96
C THR A 92 -4.72 -9.83 2.42
N MET A 93 -3.48 -9.93 2.94
CA MET A 93 -3.12 -9.42 4.27
C MET A 93 -3.18 -7.88 4.33
N ILE A 94 -2.76 -7.17 3.28
CA ILE A 94 -2.99 -5.72 3.17
C ILE A 94 -4.49 -5.42 3.16
N GLY A 95 -5.29 -6.23 2.47
CA GLY A 95 -6.75 -6.10 2.47
C GLY A 95 -7.34 -6.16 3.88
N LEU A 96 -6.82 -7.03 4.76
CA LEU A 96 -7.24 -7.09 6.16
C LEU A 96 -6.95 -5.80 6.92
N ALA A 97 -5.87 -5.10 6.57
CA ALA A 97 -5.53 -3.84 7.20
C ALA A 97 -6.56 -2.73 6.97
N VAL A 98 -7.46 -2.85 5.98
CA VAL A 98 -8.60 -1.94 5.76
C VAL A 98 -9.57 -1.93 6.94
N GLY A 99 -9.58 -2.96 7.79
CA GLY A 99 -10.35 -2.95 9.03
C GLY A 99 -9.95 -1.82 9.99
N PHE A 100 -8.66 -1.46 10.06
CA PHE A 100 -8.17 -0.40 10.94
C PHE A 100 -8.73 0.99 10.59
N PRO A 101 -8.61 1.50 9.34
CA PRO A 101 -9.18 2.79 8.98
C PRO A 101 -10.70 2.81 9.06
N VAL A 102 -11.40 1.70 8.78
CA VAL A 102 -12.87 1.66 8.96
C VAL A 102 -13.27 1.67 10.44
N ALA A 103 -12.51 1.03 11.32
CA ALA A 103 -12.74 1.16 12.76
C ALA A 103 -12.44 2.59 13.24
N ALA A 104 -11.35 3.19 12.74
CA ALA A 104 -10.98 4.57 13.06
C ALA A 104 -11.96 5.60 12.50
N SER A 105 -12.69 5.29 11.41
CA SER A 105 -13.68 6.19 10.82
C SER A 105 -14.80 6.58 11.78
N ILE A 106 -15.08 5.74 12.78
CA ILE A 106 -16.00 6.03 13.87
C ILE A 106 -15.55 7.25 14.68
N LEU A 107 -14.24 7.44 14.86
CA LEU A 107 -13.68 8.61 15.55
C LEU A 107 -13.86 9.90 14.75
N TRP A 108 -14.01 9.80 13.43
CA TRP A 108 -14.32 10.91 12.53
C TRP A 108 -15.83 11.11 12.32
N GLY A 109 -16.68 10.40 13.08
CA GLY A 109 -18.14 10.49 12.97
C GLY A 109 -18.73 9.75 11.77
N GLU A 110 -17.93 8.96 11.06
CA GLU A 110 -18.44 8.09 10.02
C GLU A 110 -18.98 6.80 10.65
N HIS A 111 -20.24 6.46 10.36
CA HIS A 111 -20.87 5.24 10.85
C HIS A 111 -20.99 4.21 9.72
N PRO A 112 -20.14 3.17 9.70
CA PRO A 112 -20.20 2.15 8.66
C PRO A 112 -21.54 1.40 8.72
N SER A 113 -22.17 1.27 7.57
CA SER A 113 -23.39 0.48 7.39
C SER A 113 -23.15 -1.01 7.64
N ALA A 114 -24.22 -1.77 7.94
CA ALA A 114 -24.15 -3.21 8.11
C ALA A 114 -23.51 -3.94 6.90
N ARG A 115 -23.73 -3.43 5.67
CA ARG A 115 -23.12 -3.97 4.45
C ARG A 115 -21.59 -3.81 4.44
N GLN A 116 -21.06 -2.70 4.95
CA GLN A 116 -19.61 -2.48 5.06
C GLN A 116 -18.98 -3.41 6.09
N TRP A 117 -19.66 -3.63 7.22
CA TRP A 117 -19.22 -4.61 8.22
C TRP A 117 -19.20 -6.04 7.68
N ILE A 118 -20.23 -6.45 6.93
CA ILE A 118 -20.25 -7.74 6.25
C ILE A 118 -19.09 -7.83 5.25
N GLY A 119 -18.86 -6.79 4.45
CA GLY A 119 -17.74 -6.74 3.51
C GLY A 119 -16.38 -6.93 4.19
N LEU A 120 -16.16 -6.25 5.32
CA LEU A 120 -14.95 -6.41 6.14
C LEU A 120 -14.80 -7.84 6.69
N ALA A 121 -15.89 -8.43 7.18
CA ALA A 121 -15.89 -9.78 7.72
C ALA A 121 -15.60 -10.87 6.66
N LEU A 122 -15.82 -10.58 5.37
CA LEU A 122 -15.47 -11.47 4.27
C LEU A 122 -13.99 -11.45 3.89
N ILE A 123 -13.22 -10.42 4.29
CA ILE A 123 -11.79 -10.33 3.98
C ILE A 123 -10.99 -11.48 4.64
N PRO A 124 -11.19 -11.83 5.93
CA PRO A 124 -10.59 -13.03 6.53
C PRO A 124 -10.94 -14.33 5.80
N VAL A 125 -12.18 -14.46 5.30
CA VAL A 125 -12.62 -15.63 4.53
C VAL A 125 -11.83 -15.70 3.21
N ALA A 126 -11.73 -14.58 2.49
CA ALA A 126 -10.93 -14.49 1.27
C ALA A 126 -9.45 -14.80 1.54
N PHE A 127 -8.90 -14.36 2.67
CA PHE A 127 -7.53 -14.68 3.09
C PHE A 127 -7.31 -16.18 3.23
N ILE A 128 -8.19 -16.87 3.95
CA ILE A 128 -8.11 -18.32 4.14
C ILE A 128 -8.19 -19.05 2.79
N LEU A 129 -9.10 -18.65 1.91
CA LEU A 129 -9.30 -19.27 0.60
C LEU A 129 -8.15 -19.01 -0.37
N CYS A 130 -7.52 -17.84 -0.31
CA CYS A 130 -6.42 -17.45 -1.19
C CYS A 130 -5.03 -17.83 -0.64
N SER A 131 -4.97 -18.30 0.60
CA SER A 131 -3.72 -18.79 1.19
C SER A 131 -3.30 -20.07 0.44
N PRO A 132 -2.07 -20.16 -0.09
CA PRO A 132 -1.60 -21.37 -0.73
C PRO A 132 -1.66 -22.49 0.30
N GLY A 133 -2.45 -23.52 0.01
CA GLY A 133 -2.43 -24.76 0.78
C GLY A 133 -0.99 -25.27 0.91
N ARG A 134 -0.71 -26.03 1.97
CA ARG A 134 0.63 -26.53 2.38
C ARG A 134 1.51 -27.14 1.27
N GLY A 135 1.00 -27.37 0.05
CA GLY A 135 1.69 -28.03 -1.06
C GLY A 135 2.62 -27.18 -1.94
N LYS A 136 2.67 -25.84 -1.84
CA LYS A 136 3.60 -25.02 -2.66
C LYS A 136 4.81 -24.44 -1.92
N ALA A 137 4.83 -24.47 -0.59
CA ALA A 137 6.00 -24.04 0.19
C ALA A 137 7.09 -25.12 0.30
N ALA A 138 6.90 -26.29 -0.35
CA ALA A 138 7.81 -27.44 -0.31
C ALA A 138 8.49 -27.72 -1.67
N ALA A 139 8.41 -26.80 -2.63
CA ALA A 139 8.93 -26.97 -3.99
C ALA A 139 10.03 -25.97 -4.37
N GLU A 140 10.61 -25.25 -3.40
CA GLU A 140 11.83 -24.46 -3.55
C GLU A 140 12.87 -24.88 -2.51
#